data_AF-A0AAD0IAX0-F1
#
_entry.id   AF-A0AAD0IAX0-F1
#
_cell.length_a   1.000
_cell.length_b   1.000
_cell.length_c   1.000
_cell.angle_alpha   90.00
_cell.angle_beta   90.00
_cell.angle_gamma   90.00
#
_symmetry.space_group_name_H-M   'P 1'
#
loop_
_entity.id
_entity.type
_entity.pdbx_description
1 polymer ?
#
loop_
_entity_poly.entity_id
_entity_poly.type
_entity_poly.pdbx_seq_one_letter_code
_entity_poly.pdbx_strand_id
1 'polypeptide(L)'
;MSAFLRPFVYPAAAKVITMNAEYLKQKTQKLRDVIEDLRKSDPVVEKLRAEIEPLMKLAESGMITVKLQWRDIPGRYLFTEEGLQQYPHLEHAFAEFRIELTGGETPLLRKLKREMGEE
;
A
#
# COMPACT_ATOMS: atom_id res chain seq x y z
N MET A 1 27.54 29.96 32.21
CA MET A 1 26.21 29.99 31.58
C MET A 1 25.94 28.59 31.05
N SER A 2 25.24 27.76 31.83
CA SER A 2 25.08 26.33 31.56
C SER A 2 23.83 26.08 30.72
N ALA A 3 24.02 25.47 29.55
CA ALA A 3 22.94 25.00 28.69
C ALA A 3 22.31 23.74 29.30
N PHE A 4 21.04 23.84 29.69
CA PHE A 4 20.22 22.70 30.08
C PHE A 4 19.79 21.93 28.82
N LEU A 5 20.59 20.95 28.40
CA LEU A 5 20.11 19.90 27.51
C LEU A 5 19.25 18.94 28.33
N ARG A 6 17.92 19.07 28.22
CA ARG A 6 17.01 18.05 28.75
C ARG A 6 17.28 16.74 28.00
N PRO A 7 17.47 15.59 28.70
CA PRO A 7 17.48 14.30 28.03
C PRO A 7 16.09 14.02 27.47
N PHE A 8 15.98 13.82 26.16
CA PHE A 8 14.76 13.29 25.56
C PHE A 8 14.68 11.80 25.93
N VAL A 9 14.01 11.51 27.03
CA VAL A 9 13.68 10.15 27.44
C VAL A 9 12.63 9.63 26.46
N TYR A 10 13.03 8.76 25.53
CA TYR A 10 12.07 7.96 24.78
C TYR A 10 11.40 6.97 25.76
N PRO A 11 10.08 6.99 25.96
CA PRO A 11 9.41 6.00 26.79
C PRO A 11 9.55 4.61 26.17
N ALA A 12 9.77 3.62 27.03
CA ALA A 12 9.83 2.22 26.68
C ALA A 12 8.57 1.77 25.91
N ALA A 13 8.80 1.05 24.81
CA ALA A 13 7.79 0.37 24.00
C ALA A 13 6.72 1.26 23.34
N ALA A 14 7.12 2.35 22.68
CA ALA A 14 6.42 2.71 21.46
C ALA A 14 6.65 1.57 20.46
N LYS A 15 5.69 0.66 20.32
CA LYS A 15 5.67 -0.29 19.19
C LYS A 15 5.58 0.55 17.94
N VAL A 16 6.73 0.88 17.36
CA VAL A 16 6.81 1.40 16.00
C VAL A 16 6.09 0.35 15.18
N ILE A 17 4.86 0.64 14.77
CA ILE A 17 4.17 -0.17 13.77
C ILE A 17 4.90 0.16 12.46
N THR A 18 6.09 -0.40 12.32
CA THR A 18 6.89 -0.34 11.10
C THR A 18 6.03 -0.99 10.03
N MET A 19 5.84 -0.26 8.94
CA MET A 19 5.22 -0.79 7.74
C MET A 19 5.95 -2.09 7.35
N ASN A 20 5.21 -3.14 7.05
CA ASN A 20 5.84 -4.42 6.74
C ASN A 20 6.23 -4.44 5.25
N ALA A 21 7.50 -4.14 4.99
CA ALA A 21 8.05 -4.04 3.64
C ALA A 21 7.87 -5.32 2.81
N GLU A 22 7.93 -6.50 3.43
CA GLU A 22 7.69 -7.78 2.75
C GLU A 22 6.24 -7.90 2.28
N TYR A 23 5.27 -7.59 3.14
CA TYR A 23 3.86 -7.59 2.72
C TYR A 23 3.58 -6.54 1.65
N LEU A 24 4.12 -5.33 1.80
CA LEU A 24 3.96 -4.30 0.78
C LEU A 24 4.52 -4.76 -0.57
N LYS A 25 5.70 -5.40 -0.59
CA LYS A 25 6.29 -5.96 -1.80
C LYS A 25 5.41 -7.07 -2.40
N GLN A 26 4.90 -7.98 -1.58
CA GLN A 26 3.98 -9.04 -2.04
C GLN A 26 2.70 -8.47 -2.66
N LYS A 27 2.06 -7.49 -2.00
CA LYS A 27 0.85 -6.83 -2.54
C LYS A 27 1.15 -6.03 -3.80
N THR A 28 2.33 -5.40 -3.87
CA THR A 28 2.79 -4.71 -5.08
C THR A 28 2.95 -5.68 -6.25
N GLN A 29 3.53 -6.85 -6.01
CA GLN A 29 3.67 -7.88 -7.05
C GLN A 29 2.30 -8.38 -7.52
N LYS A 30 1.39 -8.74 -6.59
CA LYS A 30 0.02 -9.16 -6.93
C LYS A 30 -0.70 -8.10 -7.79
N LEU A 31 -0.58 -6.82 -7.42
CA LEU A 31 -1.18 -5.73 -8.20
C LEU A 31 -0.56 -5.61 -9.58
N ARG A 32 0.76 -5.73 -9.69
CA ARG A 32 1.47 -5.68 -10.98
C ARG A 32 1.01 -6.79 -11.90
N ASP A 33 0.90 -8.02 -11.42
CA ASP A 33 0.47 -9.16 -12.22
C ASP A 33 -0.94 -8.93 -12.81
N VAL A 34 -1.89 -8.46 -11.99
CA VAL A 34 -3.26 -8.15 -12.44
C VAL A 34 -3.30 -7.01 -13.47
N ILE A 35 -2.48 -5.97 -13.29
CA ILE A 35 -2.38 -4.87 -14.25
C ILE A 35 -1.79 -5.34 -15.58
N GLU A 36 -0.76 -6.18 -15.54
CA GLU A 36 -0.10 -6.70 -16.74
C GLU A 36 -1.02 -7.57 -17.61
N ASP A 37 -1.92 -8.32 -16.97
CA ASP A 37 -2.94 -9.13 -17.66
C ASP A 37 -3.99 -8.25 -18.35
N LEU A 38 -4.39 -7.14 -17.73
CA LEU A 38 -5.50 -6.31 -18.19
C LEU A 38 -5.07 -5.14 -19.10
N ARG A 39 -3.83 -4.62 -18.96
CA ARG A 39 -3.38 -3.40 -19.66
C ARG A 39 -3.38 -3.49 -21.18
N LYS A 40 -3.32 -4.69 -21.74
CA LYS A 40 -3.37 -4.92 -23.20
C LYS A 40 -4.77 -4.71 -23.78
N SER A 41 -5.78 -4.84 -22.93
CA SER A 41 -7.20 -4.83 -23.31
C SER A 41 -7.88 -3.51 -22.93
N ASP A 42 -7.41 -2.85 -21.87
CA ASP A 42 -8.02 -1.61 -21.36
C ASP A 42 -6.96 -0.49 -21.19
N PRO A 43 -7.08 0.64 -21.93
CA PRO A 43 -6.17 1.77 -21.81
C PRO A 43 -6.27 2.49 -20.45
N VAL A 44 -7.39 2.39 -19.72
CA VAL A 44 -7.56 2.97 -18.38
C VAL A 44 -6.69 2.19 -17.37
N VAL A 45 -6.50 0.88 -17.58
CA VAL A 45 -5.59 0.07 -16.75
C VAL A 45 -4.14 0.47 -17.00
N GLU A 46 -3.75 0.76 -18.25
CA GLU A 46 -2.42 1.29 -18.55
C GLU A 46 -2.20 2.68 -17.93
N LYS A 47 -3.23 3.53 -17.90
CA LYS A 47 -3.21 4.81 -17.20
C LYS A 47 -3.00 4.61 -15.68
N LEU A 48 -3.74 3.68 -15.06
CA LEU A 48 -3.54 3.31 -13.66
C LEU A 48 -2.09 2.87 -13.42
N ARG A 49 -1.55 1.98 -14.27
CA ARG A 49 -0.15 1.54 -14.20
C ARG A 49 0.81 2.72 -14.16
N ALA A 50 0.68 3.64 -15.13
CA ALA A 50 1.58 4.79 -15.25
C ALA A 50 1.54 5.69 -14.00
N GLU A 51 0.36 5.93 -13.43
CA GLU A 51 0.21 6.76 -12.22
C GLU A 51 0.83 6.12 -10.98
N ILE A 52 0.69 4.79 -10.82
CA ILE A 52 1.13 4.10 -9.60
C ILE A 52 2.54 3.52 -9.71
N GLU A 53 3.11 3.42 -10.92
CA GLU A 53 4.44 2.85 -11.18
C GLU A 53 5.55 3.45 -10.30
N PRO A 54 5.62 4.77 -10.03
CA PRO A 54 6.62 5.32 -9.12
C PRO A 54 6.50 4.72 -7.71
N LEU A 55 5.28 4.55 -7.19
CA LEU A 55 5.04 3.96 -5.88
C LEU A 55 5.36 2.47 -5.86
N MET A 56 5.00 1.73 -6.93
CA MET A 56 5.30 0.31 -7.04
C MET A 56 6.83 0.07 -7.01
N LYS A 57 7.61 0.86 -7.74
CA LYS A 57 9.08 0.77 -7.71
C LYS A 57 9.68 1.07 -6.33
N LEU A 58 9.14 2.06 -5.62
CA LEU A 58 9.58 2.39 -4.26
C LEU A 58 9.23 1.27 -3.27
N ALA A 59 8.06 0.64 -3.43
CA ALA A 59 7.64 -0.52 -2.64
C ALA A 59 8.53 -1.75 -2.89
N GLU A 60 8.80 -2.07 -4.16
CA GLU A 60 9.65 -3.20 -4.56
C GLU A 60 11.10 -3.06 -4.10
N SER A 61 11.62 -1.83 -4.09
CA SER A 61 12.97 -1.49 -3.59
C SER A 61 13.05 -1.36 -2.07
N GLY A 62 11.93 -1.43 -1.35
CA GLY A 62 11.88 -1.26 0.10
C GLY A 62 12.20 0.16 0.56
N MET A 63 12.16 1.16 -0.33
CA MET A 63 12.48 2.56 -0.02
C MET A 63 11.33 3.31 0.66
N ILE A 64 10.11 2.76 0.65
CA ILE A 64 9.01 3.31 1.42
C ILE A 64 9.26 2.98 2.90
N THR A 65 9.66 4.00 3.66
CA THR A 65 10.00 3.87 5.09
C THR A 65 8.97 4.55 6.00
N VAL A 66 8.05 5.32 5.42
CA VAL A 66 7.02 6.10 6.11
C VAL A 66 5.65 5.78 5.50
N LYS A 67 4.62 5.79 6.33
CA LYS A 67 3.23 5.59 5.90
C LYS A 67 2.75 6.76 5.05
N LEU A 68 2.12 6.48 3.92
CA LEU A 68 1.50 7.49 3.07
C LEU A 68 0.09 7.82 3.59
N GLN A 69 -0.39 9.03 3.32
CA GLN A 69 -1.80 9.33 3.54
C GLN A 69 -2.63 8.77 2.39
N TRP A 70 -3.87 8.39 2.67
CA TRP A 70 -4.79 7.86 1.65
C TRP A 70 -4.92 8.78 0.42
N ARG A 71 -4.90 10.10 0.63
CA ARG A 71 -4.98 11.13 -0.42
C ARG A 71 -3.73 11.25 -1.29
N ASP A 72 -2.57 10.78 -0.81
CA ASP A 72 -1.31 10.88 -1.53
C ASP A 72 -1.11 9.69 -2.49
N ILE A 73 -2.04 8.73 -2.50
CA ILE A 73 -1.98 7.56 -3.38
C ILE A 73 -2.88 7.80 -4.61
N PRO A 74 -2.29 7.94 -5.81
CA PRO A 74 -3.01 8.22 -7.05
C PRO A 74 -3.83 7.00 -7.53
N GLY A 75 -4.62 7.18 -8.59
CA GLY A 75 -5.37 6.10 -9.24
C GLY A 75 -6.76 5.77 -8.67
N ARG A 76 -7.19 6.31 -7.51
CA ARG A 76 -8.54 5.99 -6.97
C ARG A 76 -9.68 6.36 -7.91
N TYR A 77 -9.55 7.55 -8.49
CA TYR A 77 -10.60 8.13 -9.31
C TYR A 77 -10.86 7.29 -10.57
N LEU A 78 -9.87 6.54 -11.06
CA LEU A 78 -10.01 5.63 -12.20
C LEU A 78 -11.02 4.49 -11.94
N PHE A 79 -11.20 4.08 -10.68
CA PHE A 79 -12.20 3.07 -10.31
C PHE A 79 -13.62 3.64 -10.32
N THR A 80 -13.80 4.86 -9.81
CA THR A 80 -15.12 5.47 -9.65
C THR A 80 -15.58 6.25 -10.89
N GLU A 81 -14.66 6.82 -11.65
CA GLU A 81 -14.94 7.75 -12.76
C GLU A 81 -14.66 7.14 -14.13
N GLU A 82 -13.64 6.28 -14.25
CA GLU A 82 -13.25 5.67 -15.53
C GLU A 82 -13.58 4.17 -15.63
N GLY A 83 -14.34 3.65 -14.66
CA GLY A 83 -14.97 2.33 -14.77
C GLY A 83 -14.10 1.14 -14.42
N LEU A 84 -12.92 1.32 -13.78
CA LEU A 84 -12.11 0.18 -13.35
C LEU A 84 -12.78 -0.70 -12.26
N GLN A 85 -13.84 -0.21 -11.61
CA GLN A 85 -14.68 -1.01 -10.70
C GLN A 85 -15.29 -2.26 -11.35
N GLN A 86 -15.33 -2.33 -12.70
CA GLN A 86 -15.76 -3.54 -13.42
C GLN A 86 -14.79 -4.73 -13.26
N TYR A 87 -13.58 -4.51 -12.72
CA TYR A 87 -12.57 -5.52 -12.48
C TYR A 87 -12.36 -5.74 -10.96
N PRO A 88 -13.16 -6.62 -10.32
CA PRO A 88 -13.10 -6.82 -8.87
C PRO A 88 -11.71 -7.22 -8.37
N HIS A 89 -10.98 -8.05 -9.12
CA HIS A 89 -9.64 -8.48 -8.76
C HIS A 89 -8.62 -7.34 -8.80
N LEU A 90 -8.74 -6.41 -9.76
CA LEU A 90 -7.89 -5.23 -9.84
C LEU A 90 -8.18 -4.26 -8.70
N GLU A 91 -9.47 -4.02 -8.42
CA GLU A 91 -9.89 -3.17 -7.30
C GLU A 91 -9.41 -3.72 -5.96
N HIS A 92 -9.57 -5.03 -5.74
CA HIS A 92 -9.10 -5.69 -4.53
C HIS A 92 -7.58 -5.57 -4.39
N ALA A 93 -6.81 -5.92 -5.42
CA ALA A 93 -5.35 -5.85 -5.37
C ALA A 93 -4.86 -4.41 -5.12
N PHE A 94 -5.52 -3.42 -5.73
CA PHE A 94 -5.21 -2.01 -5.51
C PHE A 94 -5.55 -1.56 -4.09
N ALA A 95 -6.69 -2.00 -3.53
CA ALA A 95 -7.07 -1.72 -2.16
C ALA A 95 -6.07 -2.31 -1.15
N GLU A 96 -5.64 -3.56 -1.34
CA GLU A 96 -4.64 -4.20 -0.48
C GLU A 96 -3.29 -3.48 -0.51
N PHE A 97 -2.83 -3.11 -1.70
CA PHE A 97 -1.62 -2.29 -1.87
C PHE A 97 -1.72 -0.97 -1.10
N ARG A 98 -2.86 -0.26 -1.18
CA ARG A 98 -3.08 0.99 -0.44
C ARG A 98 -3.12 0.82 1.07
N ILE A 99 -3.73 -0.26 1.54
CA ILE A 99 -3.77 -0.56 2.98
C ILE A 99 -2.34 -0.72 3.50
N GLU A 100 -1.49 -1.46 2.79
CA GLU A 100 -0.07 -1.61 3.18
C GLU A 100 0.68 -0.27 3.14
N LEU A 101 0.51 0.54 2.09
CA LEU A 101 1.12 1.88 2.00
C LEU A 101 0.73 2.82 3.15
N THR A 102 -0.49 2.68 3.69
CA THR A 102 -1.02 3.54 4.74
C THR A 102 -0.71 3.03 6.15
N GLY A 103 0.08 1.95 6.25
CA GLY A 103 0.54 1.38 7.51
C GLY A 103 0.12 -0.06 7.78
N GLY A 104 -0.45 -0.74 6.79
CA GLY A 104 -0.86 -2.13 6.84
C GLY A 104 -2.19 -2.34 7.56
N GLU A 105 -2.74 -3.53 7.35
CA GLU A 105 -3.84 -4.02 8.17
C GLU A 105 -3.40 -4.14 9.63
N THR A 106 -4.31 -3.83 10.55
CA THR A 106 -4.03 -4.07 11.97
C THR A 106 -3.75 -5.57 12.17
N PRO A 107 -2.88 -5.95 13.12
CA PRO A 107 -2.59 -7.36 13.40
C PRO A 107 -3.86 -8.19 13.68
N LEU A 108 -4.90 -7.55 14.22
CA LEU A 108 -6.21 -8.16 14.46
C LEU A 108 -6.95 -8.49 13.16
N LEU A 109 -7.01 -7.55 12.20
CA LEU A 109 -7.63 -7.79 10.88
C LEU A 109 -6.95 -8.92 10.13
N ARG A 110 -5.61 -8.97 10.15
CA ARG A 110 -4.85 -10.06 9.53
C ARG A 110 -5.17 -11.42 10.12
N LYS A 111 -5.31 -11.47 11.45
CA LYS A 111 -5.66 -12.70 12.14
C LYS A 111 -7.07 -13.17 11.78
N LEU A 112 -8.04 -12.24 11.74
CA LEU A 112 -9.41 -12.53 11.34
C LEU A 112 -9.51 -13.04 9.90
N LYS A 113 -8.81 -12.41 8.94
CA LYS A 113 -8.79 -12.86 7.54
C LYS A 113 -8.19 -14.26 7.37
N ARG A 114 -7.09 -14.56 8.08
CA ARG A 114 -6.51 -15.90 8.10
C ARG A 114 -7.47 -16.94 8.69
N GLU A 115 -8.20 -16.57 9.75
CA GLU A 115 -9.23 -17.42 10.35
C GLU A 115 -10.44 -17.64 9.41
N MET A 116 -10.68 -16.72 8.46
CA MET A 116 -11.76 -16.78 7.47
C MET A 116 -11.36 -17.43 6.13
N GLY A 117 -10.10 -17.82 5.93
CA GLY A 117 -9.64 -18.50 4.72
C GLY A 117 -9.47 -17.60 3.49
N GLU A 118 -9.31 -16.29 3.68
CA GLU A 118 -8.99 -15.34 2.61
C GLU A 118 -7.46 -15.20 2.50
N GLU A 119 -6.79 -15.94 1.60
CA GLU A 119 -5.34 -15.79 1.27
C GLU A 119 -5.09 -15.48 -0.22
#